data_AF-A0A0M3JJI9-F1
#
_entry.id   AF-A0A0M3JJI9-F1
#
_cell.length_a   1.000
_cell.length_b   1.000
_cell.length_c   1.000
_cell.angle_alpha   90.00
_cell.angle_beta   90.00
_cell.angle_gamma   90.00
#
_symmetry.space_group_name_H-M   'P 1'
#
loop_
_entity.id
_entity.type
_entity.pdbx_description
1 polymer ?
#
loop_
_entity_poly.entity_id
_entity_poly.type
_entity_poly.pdbx_seq_one_letter_code
_entity_poly.pdbx_strand_id
1 'polypeptide(L)'
;MRLLKVVMRGTNNVGVDLMMADGGFSVEGKENIQEILSKRLYLCQFLVALSIVRPADRTHDGGVFFCKLFDIFTPFSVGLVYLMYIAFKRVSLHKPNTSRPANSER
;
A
#
# COMPACT_ATOMS: atom_id res chain seq x y z
N MET A 1 6.70 15.23 -4.36
CA MET A 1 7.65 15.69 -3.31
C MET A 1 7.08 16.72 -2.30
N ARG A 2 5.82 17.20 -2.43
CA ARG A 2 5.18 18.12 -1.47
C ARG A 2 4.59 17.42 -0.23
N LEU A 3 4.01 16.22 -0.42
CA LEU A 3 3.42 15.42 0.66
C LEU A 3 4.45 15.07 1.75
N LEU A 4 5.62 14.57 1.37
CA LEU A 4 6.69 14.22 2.30
C LEU A 4 7.02 15.38 3.25
N LYS A 5 7.24 16.59 2.72
CA LYS A 5 7.56 17.77 3.54
C LYS A 5 6.46 18.09 4.55
N VAL A 6 5.20 17.96 4.16
CA VAL A 6 4.05 18.20 5.04
C VAL A 6 3.99 17.16 6.15
N VAL A 7 4.14 15.88 5.81
CA VAL A 7 4.11 14.79 6.79
C VAL A 7 5.26 14.93 7.77
N MET A 8 6.49 15.09 7.29
CA MET A 8 7.66 15.20 8.17
C MET A 8 7.56 16.41 9.11
N ARG A 9 7.04 17.55 8.65
CA ARG A 9 6.80 18.70 9.54
C ARG A 9 5.74 18.40 10.61
N GLY A 10 4.70 17.64 10.25
CA GLY A 10 3.62 17.26 11.16
C GLY A 10 3.98 16.12 12.12
N THR A 11 5.08 15.42 11.89
CA THR A 11 5.48 14.23 12.67
C THR A 11 6.89 14.35 13.23
N ASN A 12 7.34 15.55 13.61
CA ASN A 12 8.68 15.78 14.20
C ASN A 12 9.82 15.15 13.39
N ASN A 13 9.68 15.13 12.06
CA ASN A 13 10.63 14.56 11.11
C ASN A 13 10.88 13.05 11.29
N VAL A 14 9.95 12.30 11.88
CA VAL A 14 10.06 10.83 12.03
C VAL A 14 9.19 10.03 11.06
N GLY A 15 8.14 10.61 10.49
CA GLY A 15 7.16 9.89 9.67
C GLY A 15 5.92 9.45 10.45
N VAL A 16 4.99 8.73 9.81
CA VAL A 16 3.74 8.27 10.44
C VAL A 16 3.87 6.85 11.00
N ASP A 17 3.16 6.58 12.09
CA ASP A 17 2.99 5.23 12.66
C ASP A 17 2.18 4.30 11.76
N LEU A 18 1.16 4.84 11.08
CA LEU A 18 0.26 4.09 10.21
C LEU A 18 -0.04 4.90 8.95
N MET A 19 0.15 4.27 7.80
CA MET A 19 -0.32 4.78 6.52
C MET A 19 -1.35 3.81 5.95
N MET A 20 -2.57 4.31 5.70
CA MET A 20 -3.65 3.57 5.06
C MET A 20 -3.85 4.08 3.64
N ALA A 21 -4.04 3.16 2.69
CA ALA A 21 -4.30 3.48 1.29
C ALA A 21 -5.48 2.63 0.76
N ASP A 22 -6.52 3.31 0.28
CA ASP A 22 -7.76 2.68 -0.20
C ASP A 22 -8.16 3.15 -1.61
N GLY A 23 -7.15 3.28 -2.48
CA GLY A 23 -7.35 3.75 -3.85
C GLY A 23 -8.17 2.78 -4.69
N GLY A 24 -9.15 3.30 -5.41
CA GLY A 24 -9.94 2.57 -6.39
C GLY A 24 -10.72 3.53 -7.29
N PHE A 25 -11.14 3.04 -8.45
CA PHE A 25 -11.96 3.77 -9.41
C PHE A 25 -12.86 2.79 -10.16
N SER A 26 -13.91 3.30 -10.82
CA SER A 26 -14.82 2.46 -11.59
C SER A 26 -14.10 1.82 -12.77
N VAL A 27 -14.28 0.51 -12.91
CA VAL A 27 -13.79 -0.31 -14.02
C VAL A 27 -14.93 -1.08 -14.67
N GLU A 28 -16.13 -0.49 -14.65
CA GLU A 28 -17.36 -1.09 -15.17
C GLU A 28 -17.17 -1.67 -16.58
N GLY A 29 -17.54 -2.95 -16.74
CA GLY A 29 -17.38 -3.72 -17.97
C GLY A 29 -15.94 -4.18 -18.26
N LYS A 30 -15.00 -3.94 -17.34
CA LYS A 30 -13.57 -4.28 -17.42
C LYS A 30 -13.03 -4.81 -16.09
N GLU A 31 -13.87 -5.42 -15.28
CA GLU A 31 -13.55 -5.92 -13.93
C GLU A 31 -12.38 -6.91 -13.99
N ASN A 32 -12.36 -7.77 -15.02
CA ASN A 32 -11.32 -8.77 -15.22
C ASN A 32 -9.91 -8.20 -15.44
N ILE A 33 -9.79 -6.91 -15.79
CA ILE A 33 -8.48 -6.24 -15.98
C ILE A 33 -8.25 -5.12 -14.97
N GLN A 34 -9.02 -5.09 -13.87
CA GLN A 34 -8.92 -4.08 -12.83
C GLN A 34 -7.50 -3.96 -12.26
N GLU A 35 -6.79 -5.08 -12.09
CA GLU A 35 -5.39 -5.12 -11.67
C GLU A 35 -4.50 -4.27 -12.60
N ILE A 36 -4.60 -4.51 -13.92
CA ILE A 36 -3.77 -3.85 -14.93
C ILE A 36 -4.08 -2.35 -14.98
N LEU A 37 -5.35 -1.99 -14.89
CA LEU A 37 -5.78 -0.60 -14.87
C LEU A 37 -5.31 0.11 -13.59
N SER A 38 -5.28 -0.59 -12.46
CA SER A 38 -4.89 -0.05 -11.15
C SER A 38 -3.38 -0.04 -10.90
N LYS A 39 -2.57 -0.63 -11.79
CA LYS A 39 -1.11 -0.83 -11.57
C LYS A 39 -0.35 0.44 -11.17
N ARG A 40 -0.67 1.59 -11.78
CA ARG A 40 -0.03 2.87 -11.46
C ARG A 40 -0.45 3.36 -10.08
N LEU A 41 -1.71 3.13 -9.70
CA LEU A 41 -2.22 3.47 -8.38
C LEU A 41 -1.52 2.62 -7.30
N TYR A 42 -1.35 1.32 -7.52
CA TYR A 42 -0.59 0.44 -6.61
C TYR A 42 0.83 0.97 -6.38
N LEU A 43 1.56 1.26 -7.47
CA LEU A 43 2.91 1.81 -7.40
C LEU A 43 2.95 3.11 -6.61
N CYS A 44 2.03 4.04 -6.86
CA CYS A 44 2.00 5.31 -6.15
C CYS A 44 1.67 5.15 -4.66
N GLN A 45 0.73 4.29 -4.28
CA GLN A 45 0.41 4.01 -2.88
C GLN A 45 1.62 3.44 -2.14
N PHE A 46 2.32 2.49 -2.77
CA PHE A 46 3.51 1.84 -2.18
C PHE A 46 4.66 2.84 -2.06
N LEU A 47 4.88 3.66 -3.09
CA LEU A 47 5.89 4.73 -3.07
C LEU A 47 5.62 5.74 -1.95
N VAL A 48 4.36 6.13 -1.74
CA VAL A 48 4.01 7.04 -0.64
C VAL A 48 4.30 6.37 0.69
N ALA A 49 3.92 5.11 0.88
CA ALA A 49 4.21 4.37 2.11
C ALA A 49 5.72 4.34 2.43
N LEU A 50 6.56 3.96 1.45
CA LEU A 50 8.01 3.97 1.58
C LEU A 50 8.60 5.37 1.84
N SER A 51 7.89 6.43 1.46
CA SER A 51 8.34 7.79 1.67
C SER A 51 8.02 8.33 3.06
N ILE A 52 6.88 7.94 3.66
CA ILE A 52 6.33 8.64 4.83
C ILE A 52 6.15 7.77 6.07
N VAL A 53 6.13 6.45 5.94
CA VAL A 53 6.02 5.54 7.10
C VAL A 53 7.34 5.58 7.86
N ARG A 54 7.26 5.72 9.18
CA ARG A 54 8.48 5.82 10.01
C ARG A 54 9.27 4.50 9.96
N PRO A 55 10.60 4.56 9.78
CA PRO A 55 11.43 3.36 9.85
C PRO A 55 11.55 2.88 11.31
N ALA A 56 11.95 1.63 11.48
CA ALA A 56 12.37 1.13 12.78
C ALA A 56 13.68 1.82 13.22
N ASP A 57 13.81 2.08 14.52
CA ASP A 57 15.04 2.57 15.12
C ASP A 57 15.47 1.67 16.30
N ARG A 58 16.49 2.08 17.07
CA ARG A 58 17.01 1.28 18.19
C ARG A 58 16.03 1.11 19.35
N THR A 59 15.04 1.98 19.43
CA THR A 59 14.12 2.17 20.55
C THR A 59 12.66 1.96 20.17
N HIS A 60 12.31 1.99 18.88
CA HIS A 60 10.94 1.87 18.37
C HIS A 60 10.85 0.92 17.17
N ASP A 61 9.83 0.07 17.18
CA ASP A 61 9.42 -0.68 15.99
C ASP A 61 9.02 0.27 14.85
N GLY A 62 9.21 -0.16 13.60
CA GLY A 62 8.80 0.61 12.42
C GLY A 62 7.28 0.73 12.29
N GLY A 63 6.82 1.73 11.52
CA GLY A 63 5.41 1.93 11.26
C GLY A 63 4.78 0.87 10.36
N VAL A 64 3.46 0.93 10.23
CA VAL A 64 2.64 -0.01 9.47
C VAL A 64 2.09 0.64 8.20
N PHE A 65 2.07 -0.13 7.13
CA PHE A 65 1.38 0.21 5.89
C PHE A 65 0.23 -0.77 5.64
N PHE A 66 -0.99 -0.24 5.44
CA PHE A 66 -2.18 -1.01 5.14
C PHE A 66 -2.77 -0.54 3.81
N CYS A 67 -2.88 -1.43 2.82
CA CYS A 67 -3.24 -1.04 1.46
C CYS A 67 -4.25 -1.99 0.86
N LYS A 68 -5.34 -1.46 0.33
CA LYS A 68 -6.23 -2.20 -0.56
C LYS A 68 -5.49 -2.55 -1.85
N LEU A 69 -5.64 -3.79 -2.28
CA LEU A 69 -5.32 -4.27 -3.62
C LEU A 69 -6.52 -5.02 -4.20
N PHE A 70 -6.57 -5.16 -5.52
CA PHE A 70 -7.43 -6.13 -6.19
C PHE A 70 -6.62 -7.41 -6.48
N ASP A 71 -6.81 -8.00 -7.65
CA ASP A 71 -5.95 -9.09 -8.08
C ASP A 71 -4.49 -8.66 -8.18
N ILE A 72 -3.62 -9.65 -7.97
CA ILE A 72 -2.16 -9.54 -7.95
C ILE A 72 -1.54 -10.68 -8.77
N PHE A 73 -2.13 -11.02 -9.90
CA PHE A 73 -1.68 -12.12 -10.75
C PHE A 73 -0.51 -11.73 -11.66
N THR A 74 -0.36 -10.43 -11.95
CA THR A 74 0.70 -9.96 -12.85
C THR A 74 2.06 -9.92 -12.14
N PRO A 75 3.16 -10.18 -12.87
CA PRO A 75 4.51 -10.01 -12.33
C PRO A 75 4.79 -8.60 -11.80
N PHE A 76 4.11 -7.59 -12.36
CA PHE A 76 4.19 -6.21 -11.88
C PHE A 76 3.67 -6.10 -10.44
N SER A 77 2.45 -6.57 -10.16
CA SER A 77 1.86 -6.50 -8.83
C SER A 77 2.61 -7.38 -7.82
N VAL A 78 2.99 -8.60 -8.21
CA VAL A 78 3.80 -9.48 -7.36
C VAL A 78 5.16 -8.85 -7.07
N GLY A 79 5.80 -8.22 -8.06
CA GLY A 79 7.05 -7.50 -7.89
C GLY A 79 6.92 -6.34 -6.90
N LEU A 80 5.81 -5.59 -6.94
CA LEU A 80 5.54 -4.56 -5.94
C LEU A 80 5.40 -5.16 -4.53
N VAL A 81 4.65 -6.24 -4.36
CA VAL A 81 4.51 -6.92 -3.05
C VAL A 81 5.87 -7.43 -2.56
N TYR A 82 6.70 -7.96 -3.46
CA TYR A 82 8.05 -8.40 -3.13
C TYR A 82 8.95 -7.26 -2.64
N LEU A 83 8.86 -6.07 -3.25
CA LEU A 83 9.57 -4.88 -2.74
C LEU A 83 9.10 -4.49 -1.34
N MET A 84 7.81 -4.60 -1.05
CA MET A 84 7.29 -4.35 0.31
C MET A 84 7.75 -5.42 1.29
N TYR A 85 7.84 -6.67 0.88
CA TYR A 85 8.41 -7.75 1.69
C TYR A 85 9.88 -7.49 2.06
N ILE A 86 10.66 -6.88 1.16
CA ILE A 86 12.04 -6.46 1.47
C ILE A 86 12.06 -5.27 2.45
N ALA A 87 11.15 -4.31 2.26
CA ALA A 87 11.16 -3.06 3.02
C ALA A 87 10.54 -3.19 4.43
N PHE A 88 9.64 -4.14 4.65
CA PHE A 88 8.94 -4.33 5.92
C PHE A 88 9.30 -5.65 6.58
N LYS A 89 9.38 -5.65 7.92
CA LYS A 89 9.73 -6.86 8.70
C LYS A 89 8.77 -8.03 8.48
N ARG A 90 7.48 -7.74 8.24
CA ARG A 90 6.43 -8.74 7.99
C ARG A 90 5.42 -8.16 7.01
N VAL A 91 4.94 -9.00 6.10
CA VAL A 91 3.89 -8.69 5.13
C VAL A 91 2.86 -9.81 5.13
N SER A 92 1.58 -9.45 5.07
CA SER A 92 0.46 -10.39 4.96
C SER A 92 -0.52 -9.90 3.90
N LEU A 93 -1.08 -10.83 3.14
CA LEU A 93 -2.24 -10.58 2.27
C LEU A 93 -3.47 -11.11 3.00
N HIS A 94 -4.46 -10.25 3.21
CA HIS A 94 -5.62 -10.61 4.04
C HIS A 94 -6.89 -9.98 3.49
N LYS A 95 -7.88 -10.80 3.12
CA LYS A 95 -9.22 -10.33 2.76
C LYS A 95 -10.11 -10.34 4.01
N PRO A 96 -10.47 -9.19 4.60
CA PRO A 96 -11.32 -9.16 5.79
C PRO A 96 -12.76 -9.58 5.45
N ASN A 97 -13.49 -10.12 6.43
CA ASN A 97 -14.88 -10.55 6.26
C ASN A 97 -15.84 -9.40 5.87
N THR A 98 -15.45 -8.16 6.14
CA THR A 98 -16.20 -6.96 5.74
C THR A 98 -16.01 -6.60 4.26
N SER A 99 -15.01 -7.17 3.58
CA SER A 99 -14.89 -7.12 2.12
C SER A 99 -15.82 -8.14 1.49
N ARG A 100 -16.55 -7.77 0.43
CA ARG A 100 -17.51 -8.67 -0.22
C ARG A 100 -16.79 -9.95 -0.67
N PRO A 101 -17.31 -11.15 -0.37
CA PRO A 101 -16.60 -12.40 -0.65
C PRO A 101 -16.40 -12.65 -2.16
N ALA A 102 -17.25 -12.08 -3.00
CA ALA A 102 -17.28 -12.31 -4.45
C ALA A 102 -16.47 -11.30 -5.29
N ASN A 103 -15.67 -10.42 -4.68
CA ASN A 103 -14.82 -9.48 -5.42
C ASN A 103 -13.32 -9.78 -5.20
N SER A 104 -12.47 -9.17 -6.04
CA SER A 104 -11.01 -9.36 -6.00
C SER A 104 -10.29 -8.56 -4.90
N GLU A 105 -11.01 -7.70 -4.17
CA GLU A 105 -10.47 -6.84 -3.12
C GLU A 105 -9.85 -7.66 -1.99
N ARG A 106 -8.70 -7.20 -1.50
CA ARG A 106 -8.03 -7.67 -0.29
C ARG A 106 -7.21 -6.55 0.33
#